data_AF-A0A2P8I398-F1
#
_entry.id   AF-A0A2P8I398-F1
#
_cell.length_a   1.000
_cell.length_b   1.000
_cell.length_c   1.000
_cell.angle_alpha   90.00
_cell.angle_beta   90.00
_cell.angle_gamma   90.00
#
_symmetry.space_group_name_H-M   'P 1'
#
loop_
_entity.id
_entity.type
_entity.pdbx_description
1 polymer ?
#
loop_
_entity_poly.entity_id
_entity_poly.type
_entity_poly.pdbx_seq_one_letter_code
_entity_poly.pdbx_strand_id
1 'polypeptide(L)'
;MITGNAHDPDTGIAVEVGPGGGLRDLVLDSRSLRLGQSGLARAILALVDTATARANARVQRAVGDVSALGLAVESRLEESVEDTTPETWRV
;
A
#
# COMPACT_ATOMS: atom_id res chain seq x y z
N MET A 1 12.93 3.45 9.02
CA MET A 1 11.94 2.50 8.45
C MET A 1 11.55 2.99 7.07
N ILE A 2 11.47 2.13 6.04
CA ILE A 2 11.10 2.56 4.68
C ILE A 2 9.59 2.81 4.65
N THR A 3 9.17 3.98 4.17
CA THR A 3 7.77 4.35 4.01
C THR A 3 7.52 5.01 2.65
N GLY A 4 6.25 5.08 2.27
CA GLY A 4 5.75 5.79 1.12
C GLY A 4 4.70 6.81 1.54
N ASN A 5 4.77 8.00 0.96
CA ASN A 5 3.81 9.05 1.22
C ASN A 5 3.16 9.51 -0.09
N ALA A 6 1.91 9.95 0.02
CA ALA A 6 1.20 10.66 -1.01
C ALA A 6 0.34 11.76 -0.38
N HIS A 7 0.22 12.88 -1.07
CA HIS A 7 -0.58 14.01 -0.62
C HIS A 7 -1.25 14.61 -1.85
N ASP A 8 -2.53 14.91 -1.71
CA ASP A 8 -3.33 15.63 -2.67
C ASP A 8 -3.72 16.97 -2.05
N PRO A 9 -3.11 18.08 -2.51
CA PRO A 9 -3.34 19.39 -1.93
C PRO A 9 -4.73 19.94 -2.26
N ASP A 10 -5.41 19.45 -3.30
CA ASP A 10 -6.74 19.94 -3.68
C ASP A 10 -7.83 19.33 -2.81
N THR A 11 -7.69 18.04 -2.50
CA THR A 11 -8.60 17.31 -1.61
C THR A 11 -8.22 17.39 -0.14
N GLY A 12 -6.98 17.77 0.18
CA GLY A 12 -6.50 17.90 1.56
C GLY A 12 -6.22 16.55 2.24
N ILE A 13 -5.95 15.51 1.47
CA ILE A 13 -5.71 14.15 1.94
C ILE A 13 -4.22 13.86 1.87
N ALA A 14 -3.62 13.43 2.98
CA ALA A 14 -2.27 12.90 3.02
C ALA A 14 -2.25 11.51 3.64
N VAL A 15 -1.44 10.61 3.07
CA VAL A 15 -1.28 9.23 3.55
C VAL A 15 0.19 8.87 3.68
N GLU A 16 0.49 8.07 4.70
CA GLU A 16 1.75 7.37 4.85
C GLU A 16 1.51 5.86 4.97
N VAL A 17 2.26 5.08 4.20
CA VAL A 17 2.18 3.62 4.19
C VAL A 17 3.56 2.98 4.35
N GLY A 18 3.59 1.79 4.92
CA GLY A 18 4.74 0.89 4.84
C GLY A 18 4.77 0.12 3.52
N PRO A 19 5.84 -0.66 3.27
CA PRO A 19 5.91 -1.60 2.16
C PRO A 19 4.76 -2.62 2.24
N GLY A 20 4.26 -3.06 1.08
CA GLY A 20 3.08 -3.95 1.02
C GLY A 20 1.75 -3.25 1.32
N GLY A 21 1.74 -1.93 1.52
CA GLY A 21 0.51 -1.13 1.61
C GLY A 21 -0.10 -1.01 3.00
N GLY A 22 0.62 -1.43 4.05
CA GLY A 22 0.17 -1.23 5.43
C GLY A 22 0.08 0.26 5.77
N LEU A 23 -1.15 0.77 5.95
CA LEU A 23 -1.40 2.17 6.33
C LEU A 23 -0.79 2.47 7.69
N ARG A 24 -0.03 3.57 7.80
CA ARG A 24 0.61 4.02 9.03
C ARG A 24 0.04 5.34 9.55
N ASP A 25 -0.25 6.25 8.64
CA ASP A 25 -0.86 7.53 8.97
C ASP A 25 -1.82 8.00 7.87
N LEU A 26 -2.86 8.72 8.28
CA LEU A 26 -3.88 9.29 7.41
C LEU A 26 -4.31 10.63 7.99
N VAL A 27 -4.04 11.70 7.24
CA VAL A 27 -4.44 13.05 7.58
C VAL A 27 -5.52 13.50 6.60
N LEU A 28 -6.64 13.96 7.15
CA LEU A 28 -7.77 14.51 6.43
C LEU A 28 -8.01 15.93 6.94
N ASP A 29 -8.14 16.89 6.04
CA ASP A 29 -8.59 18.23 6.39
C ASP A 29 -10.08 18.43 6.08
N SER A 30 -10.61 19.60 6.45
CA SER A 30 -12.03 19.93 6.28
C SER A 30 -12.50 19.90 4.82
N ARG A 31 -11.59 20.00 3.85
CA ARG A 31 -11.87 19.98 2.41
C ARG A 31 -12.12 18.56 1.94
N SER A 32 -11.44 17.58 2.52
CA SER A 32 -11.62 16.16 2.21
C SER A 32 -13.06 15.70 2.46
N LEU A 33 -13.70 16.26 3.49
CA LEU A 33 -15.10 15.96 3.84
C LEU A 33 -16.11 16.43 2.77
N ARG A 34 -15.74 17.40 1.93
CA ARG A 34 -16.61 17.91 0.86
C ARG A 34 -16.76 16.94 -0.31
N LEU A 35 -15.92 15.91 -0.39
CA LEU A 35 -16.00 14.85 -1.40
C LEU A 35 -17.18 13.90 -1.17
N GLY A 36 -17.79 13.93 0.03
CA GLY A 36 -18.77 12.93 0.45
C GLY A 36 -18.14 11.54 0.65
N GLN A 37 -18.93 10.60 1.16
CA GLN A 37 -18.43 9.27 1.58
C GLN A 37 -17.71 8.53 0.44
N SER A 38 -18.35 8.38 -0.71
CA SER A 38 -17.80 7.60 -1.83
C SER A 38 -16.60 8.28 -2.49
N GLY A 39 -16.64 9.62 -2.61
CA GLY A 39 -15.54 10.40 -3.17
C GLY A 39 -14.30 10.35 -2.26
N LEU A 40 -14.49 10.49 -0.96
CA LEU A 40 -13.43 10.39 0.03
C LEU A 40 -12.78 9.00 0.03
N ALA A 41 -13.59 7.93 0.06
CA ALA A 41 -13.07 6.56 0.02
C ALA A 41 -12.24 6.30 -1.24
N ARG A 42 -12.74 6.73 -2.41
CA ARG A 42 -12.02 6.59 -3.68
C ARG A 42 -10.69 7.37 -3.69
N ALA A 43 -10.70 8.59 -3.19
CA ALA A 43 -9.51 9.42 -3.11
C ALA A 43 -8.45 8.81 -2.18
N ILE A 44 -8.85 8.37 -0.97
CA ILE A 44 -7.93 7.71 -0.03
C ILE A 44 -7.31 6.46 -0.66
N LEU A 45 -8.12 5.59 -1.26
CA LEU A 45 -7.61 4.35 -1.88
C LEU A 45 -6.62 4.64 -3.01
N ALA A 46 -6.88 5.66 -3.84
CA ALA A 46 -5.95 6.06 -4.90
C ALA A 46 -4.61 6.61 -4.35
N LEU A 47 -4.67 7.39 -3.27
CA LEU A 47 -3.47 7.87 -2.59
C LEU A 47 -2.69 6.73 -1.93
N VAL A 48 -3.37 5.77 -1.30
CA VAL A 48 -2.73 4.58 -0.69
C VAL A 48 -2.02 3.74 -1.74
N ASP A 49 -2.64 3.50 -2.88
CA ASP A 49 -2.01 2.77 -3.99
C ASP A 49 -0.74 3.48 -4.48
N THR A 50 -0.84 4.80 -4.67
CA THR A 50 0.31 5.64 -5.06
C THR A 50 1.43 5.61 -4.01
N ALA A 51 1.09 5.72 -2.74
CA ALA A 51 2.06 5.67 -1.65
C ALA A 51 2.71 4.28 -1.53
N THR A 52 1.94 3.22 -1.77
CA THR A 52 2.40 1.82 -1.74
C THR A 52 3.41 1.57 -2.86
N ALA A 53 3.09 1.99 -4.08
CA ALA A 53 4.02 1.91 -5.21
C ALA A 53 5.35 2.62 -4.90
N ARG A 54 5.29 3.80 -4.25
CA ARG A 54 6.50 4.53 -3.82
C ARG A 54 7.27 3.79 -2.72
N ALA A 55 6.60 3.23 -1.72
CA ALA A 55 7.23 2.45 -0.65
C ALA A 55 7.95 1.22 -1.23
N ASN A 56 7.26 0.45 -2.08
CA ASN A 56 7.80 -0.74 -2.73
C ASN A 56 8.98 -0.39 -3.64
N ALA A 57 8.90 0.69 -4.42
CA ALA A 57 10.02 1.15 -5.24
C ALA A 57 11.24 1.56 -4.39
N ARG A 58 11.04 2.12 -3.19
CA ARG A 58 12.14 2.41 -2.26
C ARG A 58 12.75 1.14 -1.69
N VAL A 59 11.93 0.13 -1.35
CA VAL A 59 12.42 -1.19 -0.95
C VAL A 59 13.25 -1.81 -2.07
N GLN A 60 12.75 -1.85 -3.31
CA GLN A 60 13.48 -2.40 -4.45
C GLN A 60 14.85 -1.72 -4.64
N ARG A 61 14.91 -0.38 -4.53
CA ARG A 61 16.19 0.35 -4.61
C ARG A 61 17.12 0.07 -3.43
N ALA A 62 16.58 -0.11 -2.23
CA ALA A 62 17.37 -0.32 -1.02
C ALA A 62 17.93 -1.75 -0.95
N VAL A 63 17.16 -2.74 -1.40
CA VAL A 63 17.58 -4.15 -1.43
C VAL A 63 18.45 -4.45 -2.67
N GLY A 64 18.28 -3.70 -3.76
CA GLY A 64 18.99 -3.95 -5.02
C GLY A 64 18.43 -5.16 -5.77
N ASP A 65 19.17 -5.67 -6.75
CA ASP A 65 18.83 -6.93 -7.41
C ASP A 65 19.20 -8.12 -6.49
N VAL A 66 18.18 -8.64 -5.81
CA VAL A 66 18.29 -9.77 -4.87
C VAL A 66 18.37 -11.12 -5.59
N SER A 67 18.21 -11.15 -6.92
CA SER A 67 18.32 -12.37 -7.73
C SER A 67 19.70 -13.00 -7.57
N ALA A 68 20.75 -12.19 -7.41
CA ALA A 68 22.11 -12.65 -7.15
C ALA A 68 22.30 -13.31 -5.76
N LEU A 69 21.37 -13.08 -4.83
CA LEU A 69 21.37 -13.69 -3.49
C LEU A 69 20.59 -15.02 -3.46
N GLY A 70 20.06 -15.48 -4.61
CA GLY A 70 19.25 -16.72 -4.69
C GLY A 70 17.89 -16.60 -3.97
N LEU A 71 17.46 -15.38 -3.65
CA LEU A 71 16.27 -15.08 -2.85
C LEU A 71 15.02 -14.85 -3.70
N ALA A 72 14.94 -15.36 -4.94
CA ALA A 72 13.86 -15.11 -5.90
C ALA A 72 12.48 -15.04 -5.22
N VAL A 73 11.99 -13.82 -4.99
CA VAL A 73 10.79 -13.52 -4.21
C VAL A 73 9.53 -13.75 -5.05
N GLU A 74 9.63 -13.61 -6.38
CA GLU A 74 8.54 -13.88 -7.32
C GLU A 74 7.89 -15.26 -7.10
N SER A 75 8.68 -16.33 -6.90
CA SER A 75 8.10 -17.68 -6.78
C SER A 75 7.40 -17.96 -5.46
N ARG A 76 7.73 -17.23 -4.38
CA ARG A 76 7.14 -17.44 -3.05
C ARG A 76 5.88 -16.60 -2.82
N LEU A 77 5.75 -15.45 -3.47
CA LEU A 77 4.55 -14.61 -3.35
C LEU A 77 3.34 -15.26 -4.03
N GLU A 78 3.53 -15.90 -5.19
CA GLU A 78 2.46 -16.65 -5.87
C GLU A 78 1.92 -17.80 -5.01
N GLU A 79 2.79 -18.47 -4.24
CA GLU A 79 2.41 -19.62 -3.39
C GLU A 79 1.65 -19.20 -2.11
N SER A 80 1.77 -17.95 -1.66
CA SER A 80 1.17 -17.52 -0.36
C SER A 80 -0.17 -16.77 -0.47
N VAL A 81 -0.54 -16.31 -1.67
CA VAL A 81 -1.74 -15.46 -1.85
C VAL A 81 -3.04 -16.29 -1.86
N GLU A 82 -2.97 -17.58 -2.16
CA GLU A 82 -4.18 -18.40 -2.33
C GLU A 82 -4.73 -19.06 -1.07
N ASP A 83 -4.08 -18.95 0.09
CA ASP A 83 -4.56 -19.63 1.31
C ASP A 83 -4.96 -18.67 2.44
N THR A 84 -6.04 -17.91 2.18
CA THR A 84 -6.70 -17.07 3.20
C THR A 84 -8.00 -17.68 3.71
N THR A 85 -8.35 -18.90 3.28
CA THR A 85 -9.57 -19.59 3.70
C THR A 85 -9.22 -20.71 4.67
N PRO A 86 -9.58 -20.59 5.97
CA PRO A 86 -9.36 -21.67 6.92
C PRO A 86 -10.07 -22.96 6.48
N GLU A 87 -9.40 -24.10 6.62
CA GLU A 87 -9.95 -25.43 6.27
C GLU A 87 -11.29 -25.72 6.96
N THR A 88 -11.53 -25.12 8.13
CA THR A 88 -12.79 -25.21 8.88
C THR A 88 -14.01 -24.61 8.14
N TRP A 89 -13.81 -23.86 7.07
CA TRP A 89 -14.88 -23.23 6.26
C TRP A 89 -15.11 -23.94 4.92
N ARG A 90 -14.26 -24.90 4.55
CA ARG A 90 -14.42 -25.74 3.36
C ARG A 90 -15.24 -26.98 3.76
N VAL A 91 -16.56 -26.85 3.72
CA VAL A 91 -17.54 -27.97 3.89
C VAL A 91 -17.89 -28.60 2.56
#